data_AF-A0A968FQH9-F1
#
_entry.id   AF-A0A968FQH9-F1
#
_cell.length_a   1.000
_cell.length_b   1.000
_cell.length_c   1.000
_cell.angle_alpha   90.00
_cell.angle_beta   90.00
_cell.angle_gamma   90.00
#
_symmetry.space_group_name_H-M   'P 1'
#
loop_
_entity.id
_entity.type
_entity.pdbx_description
1 polymer ?
#
loop_
_entity_poly.entity_id
_entity_poly.type
_entity_poly.pdbx_seq_one_letter_code
_entity_poly.pdbx_strand_id
1 'polypeptide(L)' 'EKSAEAEPLFKRALSIRENTFGPDHPEVSDLLHNLSEMYGKMGNPSLAVPLCQRALVIRENSLGSDHPRVADSLANLG' A
#
# COMPACT_ATOMS: atom_id res chain seq x y z
N GLU A 1 7.23 -6.61 19.26
CA GLU A 1 7.85 -6.43 17.94
C GLU A 1 7.56 -5.02 17.43
N LYS A 2 8.55 -4.34 16.84
CA LYS A 2 8.40 -2.95 16.34
C LYS A 2 7.25 -2.77 15.34
N SER A 3 6.84 -3.83 14.66
CA SER A 3 5.77 -3.83 13.65
C SER A 3 4.37 -3.60 14.24
N ALA A 4 4.10 -4.05 15.48
CA ALA A 4 2.80 -3.84 16.14
C ALA A 4 2.58 -2.38 16.56
N GLU A 5 3.65 -1.66 16.88
CA GLU A 5 3.60 -0.22 17.18
C GLU A 5 3.46 0.62 15.90
N ALA A 6 3.94 0.11 14.76
CA ALA A 6 3.91 0.80 13.47
C ALA A 6 2.52 0.77 12.82
N GLU A 7 1.75 -0.31 13.00
CA GLU A 7 0.42 -0.47 12.40
C GLU A 7 -0.55 0.71 12.66
N PRO A 8 -0.77 1.16 13.91
CA PRO A 8 -1.66 2.30 14.16
C PRO A 8 -1.14 3.60 13.53
N LEU A 9 0.19 3.77 13.44
CA LEU A 9 0.80 4.94 12.80
C LEU A 9 0.57 4.93 11.28
N PHE A 10 0.74 3.78 10.63
CA PHE A 10 0.45 3.62 9.20
C PHE A 10 -1.04 3.84 8.90
N LYS A 11 -1.96 3.30 9.71
CA LYS A 11 -3.40 3.52 9.56
C LYS A 11 -3.77 5.00 9.70
N ARG A 12 -3.20 5.69 10.69
CA ARG A 12 -3.40 7.13 10.87
C ARG A 12 -2.85 7.93 9.68
N ALA A 13 -1.66 7.60 9.21
CA ALA A 13 -1.07 8.25 8.03
C ALA A 13 -1.92 8.02 6.78
N LEU A 14 -2.52 6.84 6.63
CA LEU A 14 -3.40 6.49 5.51
C LEU A 14 -4.63 7.37 5.49
N SER A 15 -5.32 7.46 6.64
CA SER A 15 -6.48 8.34 6.77
C SER A 15 -6.15 9.81 6.45
N ILE A 16 -5.00 10.31 6.91
CA ILE A 16 -4.57 11.68 6.60
C ILE A 16 -4.33 11.87 5.10
N ARG A 17 -3.61 10.95 4.45
CA ARG A 17 -3.33 11.05 3.00
C ARG A 17 -4.60 10.94 2.16
N GLU A 18 -5.50 10.01 2.50
CA GLU A 18 -6.79 9.85 1.82
C GLU A 18 -7.65 11.11 1.94
N ASN A 19 -7.71 11.74 3.12
CA ASN A 19 -8.45 12.99 3.32
C ASN A 19 -7.80 14.18 2.61
N THR A 20 -6.49 14.17 2.43
CA THR A 20 -5.74 15.31 1.85
C THR A 20 -5.73 15.25 0.32
N PHE A 21 -5.54 14.08 -0.26
CA PHE A 21 -5.32 13.90 -1.71
C PHE A 21 -6.45 13.15 -2.42
N GLY A 22 -7.33 12.49 -1.67
CA GLY A 22 -8.30 11.54 -2.19
C GLY A 22 -7.80 10.09 -2.16
N PRO A 23 -8.72 9.11 -2.12
CA PRO A 23 -8.39 7.70 -1.90
C PRO A 23 -7.63 7.02 -3.06
N ASP A 24 -7.66 7.62 -4.25
CA ASP A 24 -7.08 7.09 -5.48
C ASP A 24 -5.81 7.85 -5.91
N HIS A 25 -5.23 8.66 -5.04
CA HIS A 25 -4.05 9.44 -5.36
C HIS A 25 -2.77 8.59 -5.30
N PRO A 26 -1.76 8.80 -6.18
CA PRO A 26 -0.48 8.09 -6.14
C PRO A 26 0.20 8.04 -4.77
N GLU A 27 0.15 9.14 -4.01
CA GLU A 27 0.69 9.20 -2.63
C GLU A 27 -0.03 8.24 -1.66
N VAL A 28 -1.31 7.93 -1.87
CA VAL A 28 -2.02 6.91 -1.09
C VAL A 28 -1.49 5.51 -1.44
N SER A 29 -1.18 5.26 -2.71
CA SER A 29 -0.66 3.95 -3.15
C SER A 29 0.66 3.56 -2.48
N ASP A 30 1.58 4.52 -2.30
CA ASP A 30 2.88 4.24 -1.68
C ASP A 30 2.72 3.83 -0.21
N LEU A 31 1.77 4.44 0.49
CA LEU A 31 1.50 4.11 1.88
C LEU A 31 0.77 2.76 2.02
N LEU A 32 -0.16 2.46 1.12
CA LEU A 32 -0.83 1.16 1.03
C LEU A 32 0.17 0.03 0.76
N HIS A 33 1.11 0.24 -0.16
CA HIS A 33 2.19 -0.70 -0.48
C HIS A 33 3.08 -0.99 0.74
N ASN A 34 3.50 0.06 1.45
CA ASN A 34 4.33 -0.09 2.66
C ASN A 34 3.59 -0.83 3.79
N LEU A 35 2.30 -0.52 3.98
CA LEU A 35 1.47 -1.21 4.98
C LEU A 35 1.27 -2.69 4.59
N SER A 36 1.11 -2.99 3.30
CA SER A 36 1.08 -4.36 2.78
C SER A 36 2.36 -5.12 3.11
N GLU A 37 3.54 -4.55 2.81
CA GLU A 37 4.82 -5.20 3.14
C GLU A 37 4.95 -5.49 4.63
N MET A 38 4.54 -4.56 5.47
CA MET A 38 4.58 -4.73 6.93
C MET A 38 3.73 -5.95 7.34
N TYR A 39 2.49 -6.07 6.85
CA TYR A 39 1.66 -7.23 7.15
C TYR A 39 2.23 -8.54 6.58
N GLY A 40 2.84 -8.50 5.39
CA GLY A 40 3.55 -9.67 4.82
C GLY A 40 4.70 -10.13 5.73
N LYS A 41 5.52 -9.19 6.21
CA LYS A 41 6.62 -9.45 7.16
C LYS A 41 6.13 -9.97 8.51
N MET A 42 4.90 -9.66 8.90
CA MET A 42 4.23 -10.20 10.11
C MET A 42 3.50 -11.53 9.87
N GLY A 43 3.61 -12.11 8.67
CA GLY A 43 2.92 -13.36 8.33
C GLY A 43 1.40 -13.24 8.25
N ASN A 44 0.89 -12.04 7.94
CA ASN A 44 -0.55 -11.78 7.81
C ASN A 44 -0.94 -11.41 6.37
N PRO A 45 -0.94 -12.40 5.44
CA PRO A 45 -1.27 -12.15 4.04
C PRO A 45 -2.72 -11.69 3.86
N SER A 46 -3.64 -12.07 4.74
CA SER A 46 -5.04 -11.63 4.69
C SER A 46 -5.21 -10.12 4.83
N LEU A 47 -4.28 -9.44 5.52
CA LEU A 47 -4.26 -7.98 5.59
C LEU A 47 -3.35 -7.36 4.52
N ALA A 48 -2.29 -8.04 4.11
CA ALA A 48 -1.34 -7.52 3.11
C ALA A 48 -1.94 -7.44 1.69
N VAL A 49 -2.48 -8.57 1.19
CA VAL A 49 -2.89 -8.72 -0.21
C VAL A 49 -3.92 -7.66 -0.65
N PRO A 50 -5.00 -7.38 0.12
CA PRO A 50 -5.97 -6.36 -0.30
C PRO A 50 -5.37 -4.96 -0.41
N LEU A 51 -4.41 -4.63 0.45
CA LEU A 51 -3.72 -3.33 0.44
C LEU A 51 -2.81 -3.21 -0.78
N CYS A 52 -2.06 -4.27 -1.10
CA CYS A 52 -1.20 -4.30 -2.28
C CYS A 52 -2.02 -4.20 -3.58
N GLN A 53 -3.14 -4.92 -3.67
CA GLN A 53 -4.06 -4.85 -4.80
C GLN A 53 -4.62 -3.43 -4.99
N ARG A 54 -5.03 -2.78 -3.90
CA ARG A 54 -5.49 -1.39 -3.99
C ARG A 54 -4.36 -0.44 -4.42
N ALA A 55 -3.15 -0.63 -3.92
CA ALA A 55 -1.99 0.15 -4.37
C ALA A 55 -1.69 -0.07 -5.86
N LEU A 56 -1.81 -1.31 -6.35
CA LEU A 56 -1.64 -1.67 -7.76
C LEU A 56 -2.62 -0.89 -8.65
N VAL A 57 -3.92 -0.96 -8.36
CA VAL A 57 -4.96 -0.28 -9.15
C VAL A 57 -4.69 1.23 -9.23
N ILE A 58 -4.33 1.86 -8.12
CA ILE A 58 -4.03 3.30 -8.10
C ILE A 58 -2.80 3.62 -8.96
N ARG A 59 -1.74 2.82 -8.85
CA ARG A 59 -0.50 3.01 -9.62
C ARG A 59 -0.73 2.80 -11.10
N GLU A 60 -1.46 1.77 -11.51
CA GLU A 60 -1.83 1.53 -12.91
C GLU A 60 -2.62 2.70 -13.49
N ASN A 61 -3.66 3.16 -12.78
CA ASN A 61 -4.51 4.27 -13.23
C ASN A 61 -3.76 5.60 -13.33
N SER A 62 -2.77 5.83 -12.46
CA SER A 62 -2.10 7.13 -12.37
C SER A 62 -0.76 7.20 -13.11
N LEU A 63 -0.05 6.09 -13.24
CA LEU A 63 1.33 6.03 -13.74
C LEU A 63 1.47 5.19 -15.02
N GLY A 64 0.45 4.39 -15.36
CA GLY A 64 0.50 3.41 -16.44
C GLY A 64 1.08 2.06 -16.00
N SER A 65 0.75 1.00 -16.74
CA SER A 65 1.08 -0.39 -16.42
C SER A 65 2.59 -0.70 -16.40
N ASP A 66 3.39 0.04 -17.17
CA ASP A 66 4.83 -0.22 -17.32
C ASP A 66 5.70 0.54 -16.30
N HIS A 67 5.07 1.27 -15.38
CA HIS A 67 5.78 2.05 -14.38
C HIS A 67 6.44 1.14 -13.32
N PRO A 68 7.69 1.41 -12.88
CA PRO A 68 8.38 0.58 -11.89
C PRO A 68 7.57 0.30 -10.62
N ARG A 69 6.82 1.29 -10.11
CA ARG A 69 5.93 1.10 -8.95
C ARG A 69 4.81 0.08 -9.17
N VAL A 70 4.33 -0.09 -10.40
CA VAL A 70 3.37 -1.16 -10.75
C VAL A 70 4.07 -2.51 -10.65
N ALA A 71 5.29 -2.63 -11.18
CA ALA A 71 6.11 -3.83 -11.05
C ALA A 71 6.38 -4.19 -9.57
N ASP A 72 6.67 -3.21 -8.72
CA ASP A 72 6.86 -3.44 -7.27
C ASP A 72 5.60 -4.02 -6.61
N SER A 73 4.41 -3.50 -6.96
CA SER A 73 3.14 -4.04 -6.45
C SER A 73 2.87 -5.46 -6.96
N LEU A 74 3.18 -5.75 -8.23
CA LEU A 74 3.03 -7.08 -8.81
C LEU A 74 3.99 -8.08 -8.17
N ALA A 75 5.25 -7.69 -7.93
CA ALA A 75 6.25 -8.51 -7.26
C ALA A 75 5.84 -8.88 -5.84
N ASN A 76 5.12 -7.99 -5.13
CA ASN A 76 4.62 -8.27 -3.79
C ASN A 76 3.32 -9.11 -3.76
N LEU A 77 2.70 -9.36 -4.92
CA LEU A 77 1.52 -10.22 -5.07
C LEU A 77 1.83 -11.62 -5.62
N GLY A 78 3.01 -11.82 -6.22
CA GLY A 78 3.50 -13.10 -6.76
C GLY A 78 4.34 -13.88 -5.76
#